data_AF-A0A7X4EUM2-F1
#
_entry.id   AF-A0A7X4EUM2-F1
#
_cell.length_a   1.000
_cell.length_b   1.000
_cell.length_c   1.000
_cell.angle_alpha   90.00
_cell.angle_beta   90.00
_cell.angle_gamma   90.00
#
_symmetry.space_group_name_H-M   'P 1'
#
loop_
_entity.id
_entity.type
_entity.pdbx_description
1 polymer ?
#
loop_
_entity_poly.entity_id
_entity_poly.type
_entity_poly.pdbx_seq_one_letter_code
_entity_poly.pdbx_strand_id
1 'polypeptide(L)'
;MIRITLVVLTFMLSQTGLAETLLVSSQDEFEDAVDDLVPGDTIMLANGTWRDFEILFTGVGTPGQPITLTAETRGEVFITGQSNLRMAGEYLVVSGLVFRDGYTPTNTVISFRRTRGDYAYHSRVTEIVIDRYNNPERHESDFWVMMYGKHNRFDHNHLVGKSTAGVTMAVRLDSEESQENHHRIDHNYFGPRPILGSNGGETLRIGTSHYSRSNSFTVVENNYFDRCNGELEVISNKSGGNTFRGNLFFESRGTLTLRHGSGTVVENNVFLGNRVDHTGGIRVINADQVVRNNYMHGLTGHRFGGALVVMNGVPNSPLNRYDPVDNAIIENNSIIDSDHV
;
A
#
# COMPACT_ATOMS: atom_id res chain seq x y z
N MET A 1 48.35 -48.52 30.00
CA MET A 1 47.53 -48.62 28.78
C MET A 1 46.63 -47.40 28.71
N ILE A 2 47.04 -46.37 27.97
CA ILE A 2 46.27 -45.13 27.81
C ILE A 2 45.46 -45.28 26.51
N ARG A 3 44.14 -45.35 26.63
CA ARG A 3 43.21 -45.37 25.48
C ARG A 3 43.04 -43.93 24.99
N ILE A 4 43.50 -43.67 23.77
CA ILE A 4 43.25 -42.40 23.07
C ILE A 4 41.91 -42.56 22.35
N THR A 5 40.89 -41.88 22.84
CA THR A 5 39.57 -41.81 22.20
C THR A 5 39.63 -40.76 21.08
N LEU A 6 39.55 -41.21 19.83
CA LEU A 6 39.50 -40.36 18.65
C LEU A 6 38.08 -39.77 18.54
N VAL A 7 37.93 -38.47 18.81
CA VAL A 7 36.70 -37.73 18.55
C VAL A 7 36.70 -37.33 17.08
N VAL A 8 35.83 -37.95 16.27
CA VAL A 8 35.60 -37.58 14.88
C VAL A 8 34.65 -36.39 14.87
N LEU A 9 35.18 -35.20 14.56
CA LEU A 9 34.41 -33.98 14.40
C LEU A 9 33.88 -33.92 12.96
N THR A 10 32.62 -34.27 12.76
CA THR A 10 31.95 -34.19 11.46
C THR A 10 31.66 -32.72 11.15
N PHE A 11 32.47 -32.10 10.30
CA PHE A 11 32.16 -30.79 9.71
C PHE A 11 30.98 -30.97 8.74
N MET A 12 29.78 -30.57 9.15
CA MET A 12 28.68 -30.34 8.24
C MET A 12 29.05 -29.11 7.39
N LEU A 13 29.51 -29.33 6.16
CA LEU A 13 29.56 -28.28 5.16
C LEU A 13 28.11 -27.88 4.85
N SER A 14 27.68 -26.74 5.37
CA SER A 14 26.48 -26.07 4.91
C SER A 14 26.66 -25.77 3.42
N GLN A 15 25.96 -26.50 2.56
CA GLN A 15 25.83 -26.10 1.15
C GLN A 15 25.06 -24.78 1.15
N THR A 16 25.80 -23.69 1.01
CA THR A 16 25.21 -22.42 0.59
C THR A 16 24.87 -22.63 -0.88
N GLY A 17 23.59 -22.86 -1.17
CA GLY A 17 23.10 -22.78 -2.55
C GLY A 17 23.51 -21.42 -3.11
N LEU A 18 24.16 -21.43 -4.29
CA LEU A 18 24.42 -20.19 -5.00
C LEU A 18 23.08 -19.63 -5.44
N ALA A 19 22.83 -18.34 -5.17
CA ALA A 19 21.65 -17.64 -5.67
C ALA A 19 21.57 -17.80 -7.19
N GLU A 20 20.47 -18.41 -7.67
CA GLU A 20 20.24 -18.66 -9.09
C GLU A 20 19.39 -17.55 -9.71
N THR A 21 19.61 -17.26 -10.98
CA THR A 21 18.72 -16.40 -11.78
C THR A 21 18.09 -17.24 -12.88
N LEU A 22 16.79 -17.46 -12.75
CA LEU A 22 15.96 -18.27 -13.64
C LEU A 22 15.19 -17.35 -14.59
N LEU A 23 15.61 -17.29 -15.85
CA LEU A 23 14.83 -16.63 -16.90
C LEU A 23 13.69 -17.57 -17.33
N VAL A 24 12.45 -17.13 -17.16
CA VAL A 24 11.25 -17.89 -17.54
C VAL A 24 10.50 -17.16 -18.65
N SER A 25 10.03 -17.91 -19.65
CA SER A 25 9.39 -17.42 -20.86
C SER A 25 7.95 -17.90 -21.02
N SER A 26 7.43 -18.69 -20.08
CA SER A 26 6.04 -19.16 -20.04
C SER A 26 5.50 -19.23 -18.62
N GLN A 27 4.17 -19.30 -18.49
CA GLN A 27 3.51 -19.45 -17.19
C GLN A 27 3.87 -20.79 -16.53
N ASP A 28 3.93 -21.87 -17.32
CA ASP A 28 4.35 -23.20 -16.84
C ASP A 28 5.78 -23.17 -16.28
N GLU A 29 6.73 -22.53 -16.98
CA GLU A 29 8.11 -22.35 -16.48
C GLU A 29 8.18 -21.53 -15.20
N PHE A 30 7.30 -20.53 -15.04
CA PHE A 30 7.18 -19.77 -13.79
C PHE A 30 6.66 -20.65 -12.66
N GLU A 31 5.62 -21.45 -12.90
CA GLU A 31 5.02 -22.34 -11.90
C GLU A 31 6.03 -23.38 -11.42
N ASP A 32 6.73 -24.03 -12.36
CA ASP A 32 7.82 -24.98 -12.06
C ASP A 32 8.93 -24.30 -11.24
N ALA A 33 9.33 -23.07 -11.61
CA ALA A 33 10.37 -22.35 -10.90
C ALA A 33 9.99 -21.97 -9.46
N VAL A 34 8.71 -21.67 -9.20
CA VAL A 34 8.24 -21.26 -7.87
C VAL A 34 8.34 -22.39 -6.84
N ASP A 35 8.13 -23.64 -7.26
CA ASP A 35 8.13 -24.81 -6.37
C ASP A 35 9.51 -25.11 -5.77
N ASP A 36 10.59 -24.70 -6.46
CA ASP A 36 11.98 -25.02 -6.09
C ASP A 36 12.77 -23.82 -5.51
N LEU A 37 12.12 -22.67 -5.28
CA LEU A 37 12.80 -21.45 -4.83
C LEU A 37 13.51 -21.61 -3.47
N VAL A 38 14.79 -21.21 -3.43
CA VAL A 38 15.57 -21.10 -2.20
C VAL A 38 16.02 -19.66 -1.92
N PRO A 39 16.40 -19.31 -0.67
CA PRO A 39 16.81 -17.95 -0.34
C PRO A 39 17.91 -17.39 -1.26
N GLY A 40 17.63 -16.24 -1.88
CA GLY A 40 18.54 -15.56 -2.80
C GLY A 40 18.20 -15.72 -4.28
N ASP A 41 17.33 -16.66 -4.63
CA ASP A 41 16.97 -16.90 -6.03
C ASP A 41 16.18 -15.74 -6.64
N THR A 42 16.30 -15.61 -7.96
CA THR A 42 15.59 -14.64 -8.77
C THR A 42 14.88 -15.32 -9.94
N ILE A 43 13.56 -15.23 -9.98
CA ILE A 43 12.78 -15.50 -11.19
C ILE A 43 12.71 -14.21 -12.00
N MET A 44 13.17 -14.28 -13.24
CA MET A 44 13.16 -13.18 -14.20
C MET A 44 12.17 -13.50 -15.32
N LEU A 45 11.08 -12.75 -15.42
CA LEU A 45 10.11 -12.89 -16.50
C LEU A 45 10.71 -12.31 -17.79
N ALA A 46 10.76 -13.12 -18.85
CA ALA A 46 11.20 -12.67 -20.16
C ALA A 46 10.34 -11.52 -20.70
N ASN A 47 10.96 -10.64 -21.48
CA ASN A 47 10.30 -9.52 -22.14
C ASN A 47 9.10 -10.01 -22.98
N GLY A 48 7.99 -9.28 -22.90
CA GLY A 48 6.80 -9.62 -23.65
C GLY A 48 5.50 -9.38 -22.89
N THR A 49 4.42 -9.94 -23.45
CA THR A 49 3.08 -9.83 -22.88
C THR A 49 2.67 -11.15 -22.24
N TRP A 50 2.48 -11.12 -20.93
CA TRP A 50 1.96 -12.20 -20.10
C TRP A 50 0.47 -11.95 -19.92
N ARG A 51 -0.34 -12.66 -20.71
CA ARG A 51 -1.79 -12.47 -20.75
C ARG A 51 -2.48 -13.52 -19.89
N ASP A 52 -3.49 -13.09 -19.14
CA ASP A 52 -4.37 -13.96 -18.34
C ASP A 52 -3.54 -14.79 -17.33
N PHE A 53 -2.60 -14.13 -16.63
CA PHE A 53 -1.62 -14.73 -15.74
C PHE A 53 -1.93 -14.38 -14.27
N GLU A 54 -2.39 -15.37 -13.51
CA GLU A 54 -2.64 -15.24 -12.08
C GLU A 54 -1.41 -15.63 -11.25
N ILE A 55 -0.49 -14.68 -11.09
CA ILE A 55 0.82 -14.89 -10.46
C ILE A 55 0.63 -15.23 -8.98
N LEU A 56 1.02 -16.44 -8.59
CA LEU A 56 1.17 -16.82 -7.18
C LEU A 56 2.65 -16.95 -6.84
N PHE A 57 3.20 -15.90 -6.22
CA PHE A 57 4.61 -15.86 -5.83
C PHE A 57 4.76 -16.24 -4.35
N THR A 58 5.20 -17.46 -4.08
CA THR A 58 5.39 -17.98 -2.73
C THR A 58 6.83 -18.41 -2.48
N GLY A 59 7.29 -18.24 -1.26
CA GLY A 59 8.64 -18.68 -0.88
C GLY A 59 9.05 -18.14 0.49
N VAL A 60 10.13 -18.67 1.03
CA VAL A 60 10.71 -18.21 2.30
C VAL A 60 12.17 -17.84 2.06
N GLY A 61 12.41 -16.55 1.80
CA GLY A 61 13.76 -15.99 1.77
C GLY A 61 14.30 -15.74 3.18
N THR A 62 15.45 -15.06 3.27
CA THR A 62 16.04 -14.66 4.56
C THR A 62 16.48 -13.20 4.55
N PRO A 63 16.74 -12.58 5.72
CA PRO A 63 17.37 -11.27 5.78
C PRO A 63 18.68 -11.25 4.97
N GLY A 64 18.72 -10.42 3.93
CA GLY A 64 19.90 -10.29 3.05
C GLY A 64 19.94 -11.25 1.86
N GLN A 65 19.08 -12.27 1.82
CA GLN A 65 18.89 -13.18 0.68
C GLN A 65 17.39 -13.33 0.39
N PRO A 66 16.72 -12.26 -0.05
CA PRO A 66 15.32 -12.35 -0.44
C PRO A 66 15.17 -13.20 -1.70
N ILE A 67 13.99 -13.78 -1.89
CA ILE A 67 13.60 -14.40 -3.16
C ILE A 67 12.94 -13.33 -4.02
N THR A 68 13.35 -13.21 -5.28
CA THR A 68 12.96 -12.09 -6.15
C THR A 68 12.17 -12.57 -7.37
N LEU A 69 11.09 -11.88 -7.69
CA LEU A 69 10.40 -11.94 -8.98
C LEU A 69 10.60 -10.59 -9.69
N THR A 70 11.22 -10.58 -10.86
CA THR A 70 11.48 -9.34 -11.59
C THR A 70 11.21 -9.46 -13.09
N ALA A 71 10.97 -8.35 -13.76
CA ALA A 71 11.08 -8.26 -15.21
C ALA A 71 12.54 -8.41 -15.68
N GLU A 72 12.75 -9.03 -16.84
CA GLU A 72 14.03 -9.03 -17.57
C GLU A 72 14.45 -7.59 -17.90
N THR A 73 13.58 -6.84 -18.58
CA THR A 73 13.76 -5.42 -18.82
C THR A 73 12.58 -4.64 -18.26
N ARG A 74 12.85 -3.70 -17.34
CA ARG A 74 11.83 -2.83 -16.74
C ARG A 74 11.10 -2.05 -17.82
N GLY A 75 9.77 -2.17 -17.85
CA GLY A 75 8.94 -1.53 -18.86
C GLY A 75 8.72 -2.36 -20.14
N GLU A 76 9.28 -3.58 -20.24
CA GLU A 76 9.07 -4.49 -21.37
C GLU A 76 8.34 -5.80 -20.98
N VAL A 77 8.01 -5.99 -19.70
CA VAL A 77 7.18 -7.10 -19.21
C VAL A 77 5.80 -6.59 -18.84
N PHE A 78 4.81 -6.91 -19.69
CA PHE A 78 3.43 -6.46 -19.55
C PHE A 78 2.55 -7.60 -19.04
N ILE A 79 1.89 -7.37 -17.92
CA ILE A 79 0.89 -8.26 -17.33
C ILE A 79 -0.49 -7.76 -17.77
N THR A 80 -1.20 -8.53 -18.61
CA THR A 80 -2.40 -8.06 -19.35
C THR A 80 -3.58 -9.02 -19.24
N GLY A 81 -4.75 -8.64 -19.75
CA GLY A 81 -5.94 -9.49 -19.69
C GLY A 81 -6.42 -9.66 -18.23
N GLN A 82 -6.86 -10.85 -17.88
CA GLN A 82 -7.30 -11.22 -16.53
C GLN A 82 -6.13 -11.73 -15.69
N SER A 83 -5.33 -10.81 -15.15
CA SER A 83 -4.12 -11.14 -14.40
C SER A 83 -4.11 -10.50 -13.01
N ASN A 84 -3.33 -11.10 -12.10
CA ASN A 84 -3.11 -10.58 -10.75
C ASN A 84 -1.79 -11.09 -10.18
N LEU A 85 -1.45 -10.63 -8.98
CA LEU A 85 -0.29 -11.05 -8.19
C LEU A 85 -0.73 -11.29 -6.73
N ARG A 86 -0.43 -12.48 -6.22
CA ARG A 86 -0.53 -12.83 -4.80
C ARG A 86 0.82 -13.24 -4.27
N MET A 87 1.15 -12.76 -3.09
CA MET A 87 2.39 -13.09 -2.38
C MET A 87 2.09 -13.77 -1.05
N ALA A 88 2.85 -14.80 -0.68
CA ALA A 88 2.82 -15.39 0.66
C ALA A 88 4.16 -16.03 1.05
N GLY A 89 4.52 -15.92 2.33
CA GLY A 89 5.82 -16.32 2.86
C GLY A 89 6.62 -15.13 3.38
N GLU A 90 7.96 -15.19 3.32
CA GLU A 90 8.82 -14.18 3.94
C GLU A 90 9.95 -13.72 3.02
N TYR A 91 10.37 -12.46 3.17
CA TYR A 91 11.50 -11.87 2.43
C TYR A 91 11.37 -12.04 0.92
N LEU A 92 10.19 -11.75 0.38
CA LEU A 92 9.91 -11.76 -1.04
C LEU A 92 10.07 -10.36 -1.64
N VAL A 93 10.59 -10.25 -2.86
CA VAL A 93 10.68 -8.99 -3.60
C VAL A 93 10.03 -9.15 -4.97
N VAL A 94 9.14 -8.24 -5.34
CA VAL A 94 8.56 -8.18 -6.70
C VAL A 94 8.86 -6.83 -7.35
N SER A 95 9.38 -6.82 -8.58
CA SER A 95 9.73 -5.58 -9.27
C SER A 95 9.60 -5.56 -10.79
N GLY A 96 9.44 -4.35 -11.34
CA GLY A 96 9.62 -4.06 -12.77
C GLY A 96 8.47 -4.48 -13.69
N LEU A 97 7.36 -4.97 -13.15
CA LEU A 97 6.19 -5.42 -13.91
C LEU A 97 5.24 -4.26 -14.24
N VAL A 98 4.55 -4.36 -15.38
CA VAL A 98 3.56 -3.36 -15.83
C VAL A 98 2.19 -4.02 -16.03
N PHE A 99 1.24 -3.74 -15.15
CA PHE A 99 -0.16 -4.13 -15.30
C PHE A 99 -0.91 -3.11 -16.18
N ARG A 100 -1.39 -3.55 -17.34
CA ARG A 100 -2.17 -2.72 -18.29
C ARG A 100 -3.07 -3.59 -19.18
N ASP A 101 -3.96 -2.97 -19.95
CA ASP A 101 -4.79 -3.67 -20.95
C ASP A 101 -5.56 -4.88 -20.38
N GLY A 102 -6.19 -4.69 -19.21
CA GLY A 102 -6.86 -5.75 -18.49
C GLY A 102 -7.43 -5.31 -17.15
N TYR A 103 -7.76 -6.29 -16.32
CA TYR A 103 -8.28 -6.14 -14.96
C TYR A 103 -8.05 -7.43 -14.16
N THR A 104 -8.14 -7.39 -12.84
CA THR A 104 -8.00 -8.61 -12.04
C THR A 104 -9.23 -9.52 -12.19
N PRO A 105 -9.06 -10.85 -12.35
CA PRO A 105 -10.18 -11.80 -12.29
C PRO A 105 -10.64 -12.08 -10.85
N THR A 106 -9.90 -11.58 -9.85
CA THR A 106 -10.27 -11.65 -8.43
C THR A 106 -10.73 -10.27 -7.96
N ASN A 107 -10.73 -10.02 -6.65
CA ASN A 107 -11.04 -8.71 -6.11
C ASN A 107 -9.83 -7.78 -5.99
N THR A 108 -8.61 -8.28 -6.25
CA THR A 108 -7.37 -7.52 -6.00
C THR A 108 -6.34 -7.73 -7.12
N VAL A 109 -5.66 -6.68 -7.58
CA VAL A 109 -4.55 -6.80 -8.55
C VAL A 109 -3.28 -7.31 -7.86
N ILE A 110 -2.85 -6.70 -6.75
CA ILE A 110 -1.69 -7.11 -5.94
C ILE A 110 -2.13 -7.37 -4.49
N SER A 111 -1.90 -8.58 -4.00
CA SER A 111 -2.28 -9.00 -2.64
C SER A 111 -1.10 -9.59 -1.88
N PHE A 112 -0.79 -9.05 -0.71
CA PHE A 112 0.22 -9.58 0.23
C PHE A 112 -0.28 -10.79 1.03
N ARG A 113 -1.14 -11.61 0.42
CA ARG A 113 -1.59 -12.90 0.93
C ARG A 113 -2.02 -13.81 -0.20
N ARG A 114 -1.83 -15.12 -0.04
CA ARG A 114 -2.42 -16.15 -0.92
C ARG A 114 -3.88 -16.39 -0.56
N THR A 115 -4.13 -16.59 0.74
CA THR A 115 -5.46 -16.79 1.35
C THR A 115 -5.47 -16.20 2.77
N ARG A 116 -6.61 -16.27 3.47
CA ARG A 116 -6.68 -15.87 4.89
C ARG A 116 -5.85 -16.85 5.73
N GLY A 117 -4.93 -16.32 6.54
CA GLY A 117 -4.01 -17.12 7.35
C GLY A 117 -2.67 -17.40 6.66
N ASP A 118 -2.50 -16.98 5.41
CA ASP A 118 -1.29 -17.22 4.63
C ASP A 118 -0.83 -15.92 3.95
N TYR A 119 0.01 -15.19 4.68
CA TYR A 119 0.38 -13.80 4.41
C TYR A 119 1.84 -13.68 3.96
N ALA A 120 2.16 -12.55 3.34
CA ALA A 120 3.55 -12.14 3.12
C ALA A 120 4.06 -11.33 4.33
N TYR A 121 5.31 -11.54 4.73
CA TYR A 121 6.01 -10.76 5.75
C TYR A 121 7.37 -10.31 5.25
N HIS A 122 7.88 -9.19 5.77
CA HIS A 122 9.19 -8.65 5.40
C HIS A 122 9.41 -8.52 3.88
N SER A 123 8.32 -8.39 3.12
CA SER A 123 8.30 -8.49 1.67
C SER A 123 8.12 -7.12 1.02
N ARG A 124 8.57 -6.97 -0.21
CA ARG A 124 8.64 -5.68 -0.91
C ARG A 124 8.03 -5.78 -2.30
N VAL A 125 7.17 -4.82 -2.63
CA VAL A 125 6.73 -4.58 -4.01
C VAL A 125 7.25 -3.22 -4.44
N THR A 126 8.08 -3.19 -5.48
CA THR A 126 8.78 -1.97 -5.91
C THR A 126 8.84 -1.82 -7.42
N GLU A 127 8.83 -0.58 -7.92
CA GLU A 127 8.97 -0.32 -9.36
C GLU A 127 7.91 -1.02 -10.23
N ILE A 128 6.70 -1.20 -9.70
CA ILE A 128 5.54 -1.71 -10.43
C ILE A 128 4.75 -0.55 -11.01
N VAL A 129 4.20 -0.74 -12.20
CA VAL A 129 3.22 0.16 -12.82
C VAL A 129 1.86 -0.55 -12.87
N ILE A 130 0.80 0.11 -12.39
CA ILE A 130 -0.59 -0.26 -12.68
C ILE A 130 -1.23 0.91 -13.41
N ASP A 131 -1.50 0.73 -14.70
CA ASP A 131 -2.01 1.77 -15.58
C ASP A 131 -3.37 1.39 -16.16
N ARG A 132 -4.41 2.09 -15.69
CA ARG A 132 -5.81 1.93 -16.16
C ARG A 132 -6.31 0.48 -16.18
N TYR A 133 -5.83 -0.34 -15.24
CA TYR A 133 -6.16 -1.76 -15.10
C TYR A 133 -7.51 -1.95 -14.40
N ASN A 134 -8.57 -1.55 -15.09
CA ASN A 134 -9.92 -1.34 -14.56
C ASN A 134 -10.87 -2.43 -15.03
N ASN A 135 -11.66 -2.99 -14.10
CA ASN A 135 -12.82 -3.80 -14.47
C ASN A 135 -13.75 -3.01 -15.44
N PRO A 136 -14.23 -3.63 -16.54
CA PRO A 136 -15.19 -3.02 -17.46
C PRO A 136 -16.46 -2.50 -16.77
N GLU A 137 -16.89 -3.16 -15.70
CA GLU A 137 -18.04 -2.78 -14.88
C GLU A 137 -17.62 -1.78 -13.79
N ARG A 138 -17.80 -0.49 -14.08
CA ARG A 138 -17.34 0.62 -13.23
C ARG A 138 -17.73 0.54 -11.75
N HIS A 139 -18.91 -0.01 -11.45
CA HIS A 139 -19.44 -0.10 -10.09
C HIS A 139 -19.13 -1.43 -9.40
N GLU A 140 -18.52 -2.39 -10.09
CA GLU A 140 -17.95 -3.56 -9.47
C GLU A 140 -16.73 -3.15 -8.65
N SER A 141 -16.70 -3.56 -7.38
CA SER A 141 -15.65 -3.13 -6.46
C SER A 141 -14.44 -4.06 -6.58
N ASP A 142 -13.33 -3.50 -7.06
CA ASP A 142 -12.01 -4.12 -7.00
C ASP A 142 -11.01 -3.21 -6.28
N PHE A 143 -9.87 -3.78 -5.92
CA PHE A 143 -8.78 -3.10 -5.25
C PHE A 143 -7.50 -3.31 -6.07
N TRP A 144 -6.64 -2.31 -6.19
CA TRP A 144 -5.37 -2.53 -6.89
C TRP A 144 -4.33 -3.13 -5.97
N VAL A 145 -4.23 -2.67 -4.73
CA VAL A 145 -3.24 -3.18 -3.79
C VAL A 145 -3.87 -3.45 -2.43
N MET A 146 -3.70 -4.65 -1.91
CA MET A 146 -4.09 -5.01 -0.54
C MET A 146 -2.88 -5.54 0.24
N MET A 147 -2.47 -4.78 1.25
CA MET A 147 -1.42 -5.18 2.18
C MET A 147 -2.00 -5.91 3.39
N TYR A 148 -1.32 -6.98 3.78
CA TYR A 148 -1.57 -7.83 4.95
C TYR A 148 -0.21 -8.19 5.59
N GLY A 149 -0.23 -8.96 6.68
CA GLY A 149 0.99 -9.39 7.36
C GLY A 149 1.72 -8.24 8.05
N LYS A 150 3.04 -8.37 8.24
CA LYS A 150 3.87 -7.36 8.92
C LYS A 150 5.17 -7.08 8.17
N HIS A 151 5.72 -5.89 8.40
CA HIS A 151 7.01 -5.42 7.90
C HIS A 151 7.16 -5.40 6.39
N ASN A 152 6.05 -5.39 5.66
CA ASN A 152 6.04 -5.24 4.21
C ASN A 152 6.28 -3.79 3.77
N ARG A 153 6.83 -3.64 2.57
CA ARG A 153 7.11 -2.36 1.93
C ARG A 153 6.48 -2.28 0.53
N PHE A 154 5.87 -1.14 0.24
CA PHE A 154 5.36 -0.81 -1.08
C PHE A 154 5.97 0.52 -1.51
N ASP A 155 6.95 0.50 -2.41
CA ASP A 155 7.73 1.70 -2.73
C ASP A 155 8.11 1.88 -4.20
N HIS A 156 8.31 3.13 -4.63
CA HIS A 156 8.68 3.47 -6.03
C HIS A 156 7.70 2.91 -7.09
N ASN A 157 6.43 2.69 -6.73
CA ASN A 157 5.42 2.21 -7.66
C ASN A 157 4.65 3.37 -8.31
N HIS A 158 4.03 3.09 -9.45
CA HIS A 158 3.21 4.02 -10.22
C HIS A 158 1.80 3.45 -10.35
N LEU A 159 0.82 4.11 -9.73
CA LEU A 159 -0.60 3.70 -9.80
C LEU A 159 -1.41 4.84 -10.43
N VAL A 160 -1.99 4.63 -11.62
CA VAL A 160 -2.71 5.71 -12.32
C VAL A 160 -3.98 5.27 -13.03
N GLY A 161 -5.04 6.06 -12.90
CA GLY A 161 -6.24 5.92 -13.72
C GLY A 161 -7.27 4.91 -13.23
N LYS A 162 -7.33 4.61 -11.93
CA LYS A 162 -8.39 3.75 -11.38
C LYS A 162 -9.74 4.44 -11.50
N SER A 163 -10.65 3.94 -12.33
CA SER A 163 -11.96 4.55 -12.58
C SER A 163 -13.12 3.76 -11.98
N THR A 164 -12.85 2.61 -11.39
CA THR A 164 -13.82 1.69 -10.77
C THR A 164 -14.03 1.97 -9.28
N ALA A 165 -15.13 1.46 -8.73
CA ALA A 165 -15.39 1.46 -7.30
C ALA A 165 -14.34 0.63 -6.54
N GLY A 166 -14.10 0.99 -5.27
CA GLY A 166 -13.10 0.36 -4.42
C GLY A 166 -11.81 1.18 -4.32
N VAL A 167 -11.21 1.19 -3.13
CA VAL A 167 -9.98 1.93 -2.83
C VAL A 167 -8.84 1.47 -3.75
N THR A 168 -7.95 2.39 -4.16
CA THR A 168 -6.78 2.01 -4.98
C THR A 168 -5.87 1.08 -4.18
N MET A 169 -5.47 1.50 -2.98
CA MET A 169 -4.61 0.73 -2.08
C MET A 169 -5.19 0.66 -0.67
N ALA A 170 -5.16 -0.50 -0.03
CA ALA A 170 -5.51 -0.62 1.39
C ALA A 170 -4.53 -1.46 2.21
N VAL A 171 -4.36 -1.07 3.47
CA VAL A 171 -3.79 -1.92 4.53
C VAL A 171 -4.94 -2.54 5.30
N ARG A 172 -4.93 -3.87 5.40
CA ARG A 172 -5.98 -4.67 6.02
C ARG A 172 -5.53 -5.16 7.39
N LEU A 173 -6.45 -5.15 8.35
CA LEU A 173 -6.21 -5.48 9.76
C LEU A 173 -7.09 -6.64 10.23
N ASP A 174 -7.52 -7.50 9.30
CA ASP A 174 -8.53 -8.54 9.51
C ASP A 174 -8.03 -9.78 10.27
N SER A 175 -6.82 -9.69 10.83
CA SER A 175 -6.22 -10.64 11.76
C SER A 175 -5.13 -9.95 12.62
N GLU A 176 -4.75 -10.55 13.75
CA GLU A 176 -3.67 -10.04 14.62
C GLU A 176 -2.30 -10.03 13.91
N GLU A 177 -2.12 -10.96 12.96
CA GLU A 177 -0.95 -11.07 12.12
C GLU A 177 -0.83 -9.93 11.09
N SER A 178 -1.91 -9.18 10.86
CA SER A 178 -1.90 -7.97 10.00
C SER A 178 -2.06 -6.65 10.78
N GLN A 179 -2.27 -6.73 12.10
CA GLN A 179 -2.24 -5.58 13.02
C GLN A 179 -0.82 -5.31 13.50
N GLU A 180 -0.56 -4.09 13.99
CA GLU A 180 0.78 -3.65 14.41
C GLU A 180 1.82 -4.00 13.34
N ASN A 181 1.48 -3.72 12.09
CA ASN A 181 2.17 -4.25 10.93
C ASN A 181 3.49 -3.57 10.63
N HIS A 182 3.69 -2.31 11.06
CA HIS A 182 4.88 -1.54 10.71
C HIS A 182 5.17 -1.54 9.20
N HIS A 183 4.10 -1.55 8.38
CA HIS A 183 4.24 -1.42 6.94
C HIS A 183 4.81 -0.06 6.56
N ARG A 184 5.55 -0.02 5.45
CA ARG A 184 6.10 1.22 4.89
C ARG A 184 5.61 1.42 3.46
N ILE A 185 4.99 2.56 3.20
CA ILE A 185 4.47 2.94 1.89
C ILE A 185 5.19 4.24 1.50
N ASP A 186 6.17 4.15 0.60
CA ASP A 186 7.07 5.28 0.35
C ASP A 186 7.49 5.51 -1.11
N HIS A 187 7.72 6.76 -1.50
CA HIS A 187 8.19 7.13 -2.85
C HIS A 187 7.28 6.65 -4.00
N ASN A 188 5.99 6.41 -3.74
CA ASN A 188 5.04 6.02 -4.78
C ASN A 188 4.46 7.25 -5.49
N TYR A 189 4.19 7.10 -6.77
CA TYR A 189 3.37 8.02 -7.55
C TYR A 189 1.94 7.48 -7.61
N PHE A 190 1.06 8.07 -6.80
CA PHE A 190 -0.37 7.91 -6.92
C PHE A 190 -0.87 8.96 -7.91
N GLY A 191 -1.00 8.57 -9.17
CA GLY A 191 -1.37 9.44 -10.27
C GLY A 191 -2.86 9.80 -10.30
N PRO A 192 -3.29 10.51 -11.36
CA PRO A 192 -4.67 10.95 -11.52
C PRO A 192 -5.68 9.82 -11.33
N ARG A 193 -6.62 10.05 -10.41
CA ARG A 193 -7.80 9.20 -10.19
C ARG A 193 -9.05 10.01 -10.53
N PRO A 194 -9.84 9.65 -11.56
CA PRO A 194 -11.04 10.39 -11.91
C PRO A 194 -12.10 10.28 -10.81
N ILE A 195 -12.98 11.28 -10.76
CA ILE A 195 -14.12 11.31 -9.84
C ILE A 195 -14.97 10.06 -10.05
N LEU A 196 -15.19 9.31 -8.96
CA LEU A 196 -16.05 8.13 -8.99
C LEU A 196 -17.53 8.52 -9.06
N GLY A 197 -17.92 9.58 -8.35
CA GLY A 197 -19.31 10.03 -8.23
C GLY A 197 -20.09 9.29 -7.13
N SER A 198 -19.41 8.49 -6.31
CA SER A 198 -19.94 7.81 -5.14
C SER A 198 -18.85 7.66 -4.07
N ASN A 199 -19.24 7.19 -2.88
CA ASN A 199 -18.30 6.71 -1.87
C ASN A 199 -17.55 5.46 -2.38
N GLY A 200 -16.35 5.20 -1.85
CA GLY A 200 -15.49 4.07 -2.26
C GLY A 200 -14.46 4.45 -3.32
N GLY A 201 -14.15 5.74 -3.43
CA GLY A 201 -13.19 6.32 -4.35
C GLY A 201 -11.81 6.57 -3.74
N GLU A 202 -11.54 6.09 -2.52
CA GLU A 202 -10.36 6.50 -1.77
C GLU A 202 -9.06 6.06 -2.47
N THR A 203 -8.01 6.87 -2.46
CA THR A 203 -6.72 6.43 -3.03
C THR A 203 -6.00 5.49 -2.08
N LEU A 204 -5.92 5.84 -0.80
CA LEU A 204 -5.31 5.00 0.23
C LEU A 204 -6.25 4.85 1.43
N ARG A 205 -6.37 3.63 1.96
CA ARG A 205 -7.09 3.36 3.21
C ARG A 205 -6.28 2.46 4.14
N ILE A 206 -6.12 2.87 5.40
CA ILE A 206 -5.42 2.03 6.40
C ILE A 206 -6.43 1.59 7.44
N GLY A 207 -6.78 0.31 7.45
CA GLY A 207 -7.80 -0.26 8.32
C GLY A 207 -9.24 -0.06 7.85
N THR A 208 -10.19 -0.33 8.74
CA THR A 208 -11.64 -0.18 8.55
C THR A 208 -12.28 0.16 9.90
N SER A 209 -13.54 0.61 9.91
CA SER A 209 -14.26 0.90 11.15
C SER A 209 -14.30 -0.29 12.13
N HIS A 210 -14.35 -1.53 11.63
CA HIS A 210 -14.42 -2.71 12.50
C HIS A 210 -13.12 -2.93 13.30
N TYR A 211 -11.97 -2.57 12.73
CA TYR A 211 -10.63 -2.74 13.33
C TYR A 211 -10.00 -1.40 13.73
N SER A 212 -10.77 -0.32 13.80
CA SER A 212 -10.19 1.02 13.93
C SER A 212 -9.60 1.33 15.29
N ARG A 213 -9.94 0.54 16.31
CA ARG A 213 -9.36 0.63 17.66
C ARG A 213 -8.07 -0.18 17.80
N SER A 214 -7.69 -0.96 16.79
CA SER A 214 -6.40 -1.64 16.74
C SER A 214 -5.31 -0.71 16.22
N ASN A 215 -4.09 -0.92 16.69
CA ASN A 215 -2.91 -0.25 16.15
C ASN A 215 -2.48 -0.90 14.83
N SER A 216 -2.02 -0.07 13.89
CA SER A 216 -1.46 -0.51 12.62
C SER A 216 0.03 -0.16 12.53
N PHE A 217 0.45 0.99 13.05
CA PHE A 217 1.83 1.48 12.97
C PHE A 217 2.37 1.60 11.53
N THR A 218 1.48 1.76 10.55
CA THR A 218 1.85 1.96 9.16
C THR A 218 2.46 3.35 8.99
N VAL A 219 3.57 3.42 8.25
CA VAL A 219 4.23 4.67 7.85
C VAL A 219 3.97 4.92 6.36
N VAL A 220 3.39 6.08 6.05
CA VAL A 220 3.16 6.56 4.69
C VAL A 220 3.99 7.82 4.50
N GLU A 221 5.06 7.72 3.71
CA GLU A 221 6.01 8.83 3.59
C GLU A 221 6.53 9.09 2.19
N ASN A 222 6.81 10.36 1.88
CA ASN A 222 7.44 10.75 0.61
C ASN A 222 6.69 10.27 -0.65
N ASN A 223 5.37 10.10 -0.58
CA ASN A 223 4.55 9.77 -1.74
C ASN A 223 4.01 11.04 -2.43
N TYR A 224 3.75 10.94 -3.72
CA TYR A 224 3.14 11.99 -4.53
C TYR A 224 1.72 11.59 -4.90
N PHE A 225 0.73 12.36 -4.45
CA PHE A 225 -0.69 12.24 -4.78
C PHE A 225 -1.08 13.32 -5.80
N ASP A 226 -1.10 12.94 -7.07
CA ASP A 226 -1.37 13.83 -8.21
C ASP A 226 -2.83 13.68 -8.65
N ARG A 227 -3.66 14.72 -8.44
CA ARG A 227 -5.07 14.77 -8.89
C ARG A 227 -5.83 13.48 -8.52
N CYS A 228 -5.65 13.02 -7.29
CA CYS A 228 -6.33 11.87 -6.71
C CYS A 228 -7.79 12.23 -6.37
N ASN A 229 -8.64 12.37 -7.39
CA ASN A 229 -9.95 13.03 -7.28
C ASN A 229 -11.11 12.04 -7.10
N GLY A 230 -10.83 10.80 -6.70
CA GLY A 230 -11.83 9.72 -6.66
C GLY A 230 -13.04 10.05 -5.79
N GLU A 231 -12.81 10.59 -4.61
CA GLU A 231 -13.83 11.06 -3.67
C GLU A 231 -13.26 12.05 -2.63
N LEU A 232 -14.04 12.37 -1.59
CA LEU A 232 -13.65 13.28 -0.51
C LEU A 232 -12.41 12.84 0.27
N GLU A 233 -12.19 11.54 0.43
CA GLU A 233 -11.05 10.97 1.16
C GLU A 233 -9.95 10.53 0.17
N VAL A 234 -8.93 11.37 -0.07
CA VAL A 234 -7.71 10.91 -0.79
C VAL A 234 -7.07 9.80 0.03
N ILE A 235 -6.87 10.08 1.32
CA ILE A 235 -6.46 9.10 2.32
C ILE A 235 -7.54 9.00 3.38
N SER A 236 -7.95 7.76 3.67
CA SER A 236 -8.86 7.40 4.76
C SER A 236 -8.10 6.60 5.81
N ASN A 237 -7.60 7.25 6.87
CA ASN A 237 -7.01 6.56 8.02
C ASN A 237 -8.11 5.99 8.93
N LYS A 238 -8.12 4.68 9.16
CA LYS A 238 -9.15 3.95 9.92
C LYS A 238 -8.51 2.95 10.89
N SER A 239 -7.43 3.34 11.57
CA SER A 239 -6.73 2.57 12.60
C SER A 239 -5.80 3.46 13.43
N GLY A 240 -5.28 2.94 14.54
CA GLY A 240 -4.42 3.69 15.45
C GLY A 240 -2.93 3.67 15.10
N GLY A 241 -2.20 4.68 15.59
CA GLY A 241 -0.74 4.70 15.64
C GLY A 241 -0.01 4.92 14.31
N ASN A 242 -0.70 5.36 13.25
CA ASN A 242 -0.09 5.54 11.94
C ASN A 242 0.71 6.86 11.84
N THR A 243 1.61 6.92 10.88
CA THR A 243 2.37 8.15 10.55
C THR A 243 2.23 8.49 9.07
N PHE A 244 1.83 9.73 8.78
CA PHE A 244 1.79 10.30 7.44
C PHE A 244 2.77 11.46 7.37
N ARG A 245 3.89 11.32 6.64
CA ARG A 245 4.91 12.36 6.62
C ARG A 245 5.58 12.66 5.29
N GLY A 246 5.87 13.92 5.01
CA GLY A 246 6.62 14.30 3.81
C GLY A 246 5.93 13.98 2.49
N ASN A 247 4.61 13.74 2.50
CA ASN A 247 3.84 13.47 1.28
C ASN A 247 3.44 14.78 0.60
N LEU A 248 3.30 14.75 -0.72
CA LEU A 248 2.80 15.87 -1.52
C LEU A 248 1.42 15.53 -2.10
N PHE A 249 0.44 16.39 -1.84
CA PHE A 249 -0.89 16.38 -2.44
C PHE A 249 -0.99 17.52 -3.44
N PHE A 250 -0.96 17.20 -4.73
CA PHE A 250 -1.02 18.17 -5.81
C PHE A 250 -2.38 18.12 -6.49
N GLU A 251 -3.12 19.24 -6.45
CA GLU A 251 -4.41 19.43 -7.11
C GLU A 251 -5.43 18.29 -6.87
N SER A 252 -5.33 17.65 -5.71
CA SER A 252 -6.16 16.51 -5.34
C SER A 252 -7.45 17.00 -4.68
N ARG A 253 -8.59 16.64 -5.28
CA ARG A 253 -9.94 17.01 -4.86
C ARG A 253 -10.43 16.10 -3.73
N GLY A 254 -9.85 16.28 -2.55
CA GLY A 254 -10.20 15.54 -1.35
C GLY A 254 -9.26 15.87 -0.21
N THR A 255 -9.21 15.01 0.81
CA THR A 255 -8.52 15.26 2.07
C THR A 255 -7.67 14.07 2.52
N LEU A 256 -6.69 14.34 3.37
CA LEU A 256 -6.17 13.38 4.33
C LEU A 256 -7.12 13.37 5.53
N THR A 257 -7.95 12.33 5.65
CA THR A 257 -8.90 12.19 6.76
C THR A 257 -8.42 11.18 7.80
N LEU A 258 -8.34 11.64 9.05
CA LEU A 258 -8.19 10.80 10.25
C LEU A 258 -9.53 10.17 10.65
N ARG A 259 -10.06 9.31 9.77
CA ARG A 259 -11.49 8.93 9.74
C ARG A 259 -11.91 8.12 10.95
N HIS A 260 -11.07 7.19 11.39
CA HIS A 260 -11.21 6.43 12.64
C HIS A 260 -9.81 6.14 13.22
N GLY A 261 -9.77 5.76 14.51
CA GLY A 261 -8.53 5.41 15.21
C GLY A 261 -7.81 6.62 15.80
N SER A 262 -7.01 6.39 16.82
CA SER A 262 -6.35 7.42 17.63
C SER A 262 -4.83 7.39 17.49
N GLY A 263 -4.14 8.47 17.91
CA GLY A 263 -2.69 8.46 17.97
C GLY A 263 -1.99 8.54 16.60
N THR A 264 -2.62 9.15 15.59
CA THR A 264 -2.00 9.33 14.27
C THR A 264 -1.15 10.59 14.26
N VAL A 265 0.04 10.49 13.66
CA VAL A 265 0.93 11.63 13.41
C VAL A 265 0.83 12.03 11.93
N VAL A 266 0.51 13.29 11.66
CA VAL A 266 0.49 13.90 10.33
C VAL A 266 1.47 15.06 10.33
N GLU A 267 2.63 14.88 9.70
CA GLU A 267 3.71 15.87 9.77
C GLU A 267 4.44 16.13 8.46
N ASN A 268 4.92 17.36 8.25
CA ASN A 268 5.78 17.71 7.11
C ASN A 268 5.13 17.45 5.72
N ASN A 269 3.80 17.31 5.63
CA ASN A 269 3.12 17.12 4.36
C ASN A 269 2.88 18.46 3.66
N VAL A 270 2.82 18.43 2.34
CA VAL A 270 2.58 19.60 1.48
C VAL A 270 1.29 19.39 0.69
N PHE A 271 0.38 20.35 0.73
CA PHE A 271 -0.86 20.37 -0.04
C PHE A 271 -0.84 21.59 -0.95
N LEU A 272 -0.76 21.37 -2.26
CA LEU A 272 -0.76 22.39 -3.29
C LEU A 272 -2.08 22.32 -4.07
N GLY A 273 -3.04 23.15 -3.66
CA GLY A 273 -4.37 23.17 -4.28
C GLY A 273 -4.44 23.96 -5.58
N ASN A 274 -3.55 24.94 -5.79
CA ASN A 274 -3.56 25.84 -6.95
C ASN A 274 -4.93 26.46 -7.26
N ARG A 275 -5.75 26.69 -6.23
CA ARG A 275 -7.13 27.19 -6.34
C ARG A 275 -8.06 26.26 -7.15
N VAL A 276 -7.66 25.02 -7.43
CA VAL A 276 -8.52 24.00 -8.04
C VAL A 276 -9.68 23.71 -7.10
N ASP A 277 -10.87 23.60 -7.68
CA ASP A 277 -12.14 23.40 -6.98
C ASP A 277 -12.16 22.12 -6.11
N HIS A 278 -12.68 22.22 -4.89
CA HIS A 278 -12.75 21.14 -3.89
C HIS A 278 -11.41 20.51 -3.48
N THR A 279 -10.29 21.20 -3.63
CA THR A 279 -9.01 20.78 -3.03
C THR A 279 -9.05 20.98 -1.52
N GLY A 280 -8.79 19.91 -0.76
CA GLY A 280 -8.85 19.91 0.69
C GLY A 280 -7.49 19.59 1.33
N GLY A 281 -7.42 19.71 2.65
CA GLY A 281 -6.22 19.40 3.42
C GLY A 281 -6.48 18.29 4.43
N ILE A 282 -6.41 18.62 5.72
CA ILE A 282 -6.41 17.63 6.80
C ILE A 282 -7.74 17.68 7.57
N ARG A 283 -8.40 16.53 7.71
CA ARG A 283 -9.60 16.38 8.54
C ARG A 283 -9.32 15.53 9.77
N VAL A 284 -9.45 16.14 10.95
CA VAL A 284 -9.14 15.59 12.27
C VAL A 284 -10.42 15.12 12.96
N ILE A 285 -10.44 13.84 13.35
CA ILE A 285 -11.48 13.17 14.14
C ILE A 285 -10.74 12.28 15.17
N ASN A 286 -11.43 11.85 16.23
CA ASN A 286 -10.93 10.91 17.24
C ASN A 286 -9.78 11.49 18.09
N ALA A 287 -9.24 10.68 19.00
CA ALA A 287 -8.32 11.14 20.05
C ALA A 287 -6.84 11.13 19.63
N ASP A 288 -6.03 11.91 20.37
CA ASP A 288 -4.57 11.86 20.37
C ASP A 288 -3.90 12.08 19.01
N GLN A 289 -4.56 12.83 18.13
CA GLN A 289 -4.01 13.15 16.81
C GLN A 289 -2.96 14.25 16.92
N VAL A 290 -1.84 14.10 16.21
CA VAL A 290 -0.81 15.15 16.11
C VAL A 290 -0.74 15.62 14.66
N VAL A 291 -1.05 16.89 14.42
CA VAL A 291 -0.98 17.53 13.10
C VAL A 291 0.02 18.68 13.18
N ARG A 292 1.23 18.48 12.65
CA ARG A 292 2.30 19.48 12.80
C ARG A 292 3.13 19.74 11.56
N ASN A 293 3.61 20.97 11.42
CA ASN A 293 4.55 21.35 10.36
C ASN A 293 4.08 20.98 8.93
N ASN A 294 2.77 20.99 8.68
CA ASN A 294 2.23 20.77 7.34
C ASN A 294 2.06 22.13 6.62
N TYR A 295 2.29 22.14 5.31
CA TYR A 295 2.11 23.30 4.45
C TYR A 295 0.90 23.11 3.55
N MET A 296 -0.06 24.01 3.60
CA MET A 296 -1.33 23.96 2.87
C MET A 296 -1.53 25.28 2.12
N HIS A 297 -1.60 25.23 0.79
CA HIS A 297 -1.66 26.42 -0.04
C HIS A 297 -2.71 26.31 -1.13
N GLY A 298 -3.56 27.33 -1.27
CA GLY A 298 -4.50 27.44 -2.37
C GLY A 298 -5.66 26.44 -2.33
N LEU A 299 -6.10 26.00 -1.14
CA LEU A 299 -7.16 25.00 -0.97
C LEU A 299 -8.56 25.64 -0.97
N THR A 300 -9.49 25.09 -1.74
CA THR A 300 -10.83 25.70 -1.96
C THR A 300 -12.00 24.84 -1.43
N GLY A 301 -11.71 23.66 -0.91
CA GLY A 301 -12.73 22.78 -0.36
C GLY A 301 -13.38 23.37 0.90
N HIS A 302 -14.61 22.94 1.18
CA HIS A 302 -15.44 23.47 2.26
C HIS A 302 -16.12 22.33 3.03
N ARG A 303 -16.74 22.64 4.17
CA ARG A 303 -17.33 21.64 5.09
C ARG A 303 -16.29 20.58 5.47
N PHE A 304 -16.50 19.33 5.06
CA PHE A 304 -15.59 18.23 5.35
C PHE A 304 -14.34 18.22 4.47
N GLY A 305 -14.33 19.01 3.39
CA GLY A 305 -13.20 19.16 2.48
C GLY A 305 -12.35 20.41 2.72
N GLY A 306 -12.48 21.07 3.88
CA GLY A 306 -11.70 22.28 4.21
C GLY A 306 -10.18 22.05 4.21
N ALA A 307 -9.43 23.15 4.26
CA ALA A 307 -7.97 23.12 4.36
C ALA A 307 -7.52 22.43 5.66
N LEU A 308 -8.17 22.75 6.77
CA LEU A 308 -8.04 22.03 8.02
C LEU A 308 -9.44 21.93 8.62
N VAL A 309 -9.84 20.76 9.12
CA VAL A 309 -11.19 20.56 9.64
C VAL A 309 -11.11 19.78 10.94
N VAL A 310 -11.63 20.33 12.03
CA VAL A 310 -11.78 19.63 13.31
C VAL A 310 -13.26 19.27 13.49
N MET A 311 -13.55 17.96 13.52
CA MET A 311 -14.92 17.45 13.53
C MET A 311 -15.50 17.37 14.94
N ASN A 312 -16.80 17.67 15.07
CA ASN A 312 -17.58 17.22 16.23
C ASN A 312 -17.75 15.70 16.20
N GLY A 313 -17.77 15.07 17.38
CA GLY A 313 -18.07 13.65 17.53
C GLY A 313 -19.50 13.36 17.99
N VAL A 314 -19.84 12.07 18.00
CA VAL A 314 -21.06 11.54 18.57
C VAL A 314 -20.74 11.03 19.99
N PRO A 315 -21.39 11.51 21.05
CA PRO A 315 -21.20 10.95 22.38
C PRO A 315 -21.54 9.45 22.40
N ASN A 316 -20.71 8.63 23.05
CA ASN A 316 -20.85 7.16 23.06
C ASN A 316 -20.95 6.56 21.63
N SER A 317 -20.09 7.05 20.73
CA SER A 317 -20.11 6.71 19.31
C SER A 317 -19.95 5.19 19.04
N PRO A 318 -20.83 4.60 18.22
CA PRO A 318 -20.56 3.30 17.59
C PRO A 318 -19.30 3.34 16.70
N LEU A 319 -18.67 2.18 16.46
CA LEU A 319 -17.41 2.07 15.69
C LEU A 319 -17.46 2.68 14.28
N ASN A 320 -18.61 2.67 13.63
CA ASN A 320 -18.79 3.22 12.27
C ASN A 320 -19.17 4.72 12.25
N ARG A 321 -19.26 5.38 13.41
CA ARG A 321 -19.58 6.81 13.53
C ARG A 321 -18.29 7.62 13.78
N TYR A 322 -18.40 8.78 14.42
CA TYR A 322 -17.28 9.69 14.64
C TYR A 322 -17.07 9.81 16.14
N ASP A 323 -15.94 9.31 16.66
CA ASP A 323 -15.56 9.60 18.04
C ASP A 323 -15.20 11.09 18.18
N PRO A 324 -15.47 11.71 19.34
CA PRO A 324 -15.04 13.08 19.61
C PRO A 324 -13.54 13.28 19.38
N VAL A 325 -13.19 14.46 18.86
CA VAL A 325 -11.80 14.91 18.92
C VAL A 325 -11.47 15.19 20.39
N ASP A 326 -10.43 14.53 20.88
CA ASP A 326 -9.94 14.68 22.25
C ASP A 326 -8.41 14.67 22.24
N ASN A 327 -7.78 15.54 23.04
CA ASN A 327 -6.33 15.65 23.13
C ASN A 327 -5.57 15.78 21.78
N ALA A 328 -6.16 16.45 20.78
CA ALA A 328 -5.48 16.70 19.51
C ALA A 328 -4.47 17.86 19.64
N ILE A 329 -3.29 17.68 19.08
CA ILE A 329 -2.23 18.70 18.99
C ILE A 329 -2.14 19.18 17.54
N ILE A 330 -2.41 20.46 17.31
CA ILE A 330 -2.30 21.09 15.99
C ILE A 330 -1.36 22.29 16.09
N GLU A 331 -0.14 22.16 15.59
CA GLU A 331 0.93 23.15 15.81
C GLU A 331 1.81 23.37 14.58
N ASN A 332 2.38 24.56 14.42
CA ASN A 332 3.36 24.89 13.37
C ASN A 332 2.91 24.62 11.92
N ASN A 333 1.61 24.52 11.63
CA ASN A 333 1.11 24.37 10.26
C ASN A 333 1.01 25.73 9.56
N SER A 334 1.30 25.78 8.26
CA SER A 334 1.11 26.97 7.41
C SER A 334 -0.11 26.76 6.52
N ILE A 335 -1.13 27.61 6.65
CA ILE A 335 -2.32 27.60 5.80
C ILE A 335 -2.39 28.96 5.09
N ILE A 336 -2.18 28.96 3.78
CA ILE A 336 -2.03 30.16 2.96
C ILE A 336 -3.03 30.11 1.80
N ASP A 337 -3.65 31.25 1.48
CA ASP A 337 -4.58 31.40 0.35
C ASP A 337 -5.66 30.31 0.23
N SER A 338 -6.18 29.86 1.37
CA SER A 338 -7.14 28.77 1.47
C SER A 338 -8.46 29.24 2.07
N ASP A 339 -9.59 28.75 1.54
CA ASP A 339 -10.90 29.37 1.75
C ASP A 339 -11.56 29.02 3.09
N HIS A 340 -11.31 27.81 3.64
CA HIS A 340 -12.03 27.30 4.82
C HIS A 340 -11.11 26.52 5.77
N VAL A 341 -11.17 26.87 7.06
CA VAL A 341 -10.49 26.26 8.22
C VAL A 341 -11.52 26.04 9.34
#